data_AF-A0A926PS47-F1
#
_entry.id   AF-A0A926PS47-F1
#
_cell.length_a   1.000
_cell.length_b   1.000
_cell.length_c   1.000
_cell.angle_alpha   90.00
_cell.angle_beta   90.00
_cell.angle_gamma   90.00
#
_symmetry.space_group_name_H-M   'P 1'
#
loop_
_entity.id
_entity.type
_entity.pdbx_description
1 polymer ?
#
loop_
_entity_poly.entity_id
_entity_poly.type
_entity_poly.pdbx_seq_one_letter_code
_entity_poly.pdbx_strand_id
1 'polypeptide(L)'
;MTVEVLRKSDMMAHLLDALDAGEDIGHYGRLVFAMIARHFLSKEEVIEYLLKDKDCDETEAKSLYEQVQGKDYNPPKRDRILEWQQQQDFPICPNSDDPDACNVYRDLEFPQHVYEHISSYYAHKA
;
A
#
# COMPACT_ATOMS: atom_id res chain seq x y z
N MET A 1 3.10 14.91 2.41
CA MET A 1 3.31 14.43 3.80
C MET A 1 4.67 13.74 3.82
N THR A 2 5.05 13.06 4.89
CA THR A 2 6.39 12.47 5.02
C THR A 2 6.31 10.98 5.33
N VAL A 3 7.42 10.27 5.13
CA VAL A 3 7.54 8.82 5.40
C VAL A 3 7.17 8.49 6.86
N GLU A 4 7.45 9.38 7.81
CA GLU A 4 7.13 9.22 9.23
C GLU A 4 5.62 9.06 9.48
N VAL A 5 4.77 9.62 8.62
CA VAL A 5 3.32 9.41 8.72
C VAL A 5 2.96 7.97 8.37
N LEU A 6 3.53 7.42 7.30
CA LEU A 6 3.31 6.03 6.89
C LEU A 6 3.73 5.04 7.97
N ARG A 7 4.84 5.32 8.67
CA ARG A 7 5.36 4.47 9.75
C ARG A 7 4.45 4.38 10.97
N LYS A 8 3.35 5.15 11.05
CA LYS A 8 2.32 4.97 12.09
C LYS A 8 1.48 3.70 11.88
N SER A 9 1.43 3.15 10.67
CA SER A 9 0.85 1.84 10.43
C SER A 9 1.95 0.79 10.48
N ASP A 10 1.81 -0.19 11.37
CA ASP A 10 2.77 -1.29 11.52
C ASP A 10 3.03 -2.03 10.20
N MET A 11 1.98 -2.19 9.38
CA MET A 11 2.08 -2.80 8.06
C MET A 11 2.93 -1.96 7.10
N MET A 12 2.74 -0.64 7.08
CA MET A 12 3.55 0.24 6.21
C MET A 12 4.97 0.38 6.72
N ALA A 13 5.19 0.40 8.04
CA ALA A 13 6.52 0.35 8.63
C ALA A 13 7.27 -0.92 8.22
N HIS A 14 6.59 -2.07 8.29
CA HIS A 14 7.14 -3.35 7.84
C HIS A 14 7.54 -3.34 6.36
N LEU A 15 6.67 -2.83 5.47
CA LEU A 15 6.99 -2.72 4.04
C LEU A 15 8.17 -1.77 3.78
N LEU A 16 8.20 -0.62 4.47
CA LEU A 16 9.30 0.34 4.35
C LEU A 16 10.63 -0.27 4.80
N ASP A 17 10.64 -1.02 5.91
CA ASP A 17 11.84 -1.67 6.44
C ASP A 17 12.34 -2.77 5.51
N ALA A 18 11.43 -3.56 4.92
CA ALA A 18 11.78 -4.58 3.94
C ALA A 18 12.38 -3.96 2.66
N LEU A 19 11.78 -2.87 2.16
CA LEU A 19 12.31 -2.12 1.02
C LEU A 19 13.68 -1.50 1.35
N ASP A 20 13.86 -0.88 2.53
CA ASP A 20 15.15 -0.33 2.94
C ASP A 20 16.24 -1.42 3.10
N ALA A 21 15.84 -2.66 3.42
CA ALA A 21 16.72 -3.82 3.47
C ALA A 21 17.01 -4.45 2.08
N GLY A 22 16.35 -3.98 1.02
CA GLY A 22 16.48 -4.53 -0.34
C GLY A 22 15.78 -5.88 -0.53
N GLU A 23 14.78 -6.19 0.31
CA GLU A 23 13.99 -7.40 0.19
C GLU A 23 13.00 -7.33 -0.98
N ASP A 24 12.58 -8.49 -1.46
CA ASP A 24 11.48 -8.61 -2.42
C ASP A 24 10.17 -8.72 -1.63
N ILE A 25 9.35 -7.68 -1.70
CA ILE A 25 8.06 -7.64 -1.00
C ILE A 25 6.93 -8.24 -1.83
N GLY A 26 7.26 -8.80 -3.00
CA GLY A 26 6.34 -9.39 -3.95
C GLY A 26 5.52 -8.36 -4.72
N HIS A 27 4.85 -8.83 -5.78
CA HIS A 27 4.00 -7.97 -6.60
C HIS A 27 2.88 -7.31 -5.80
N TYR A 28 2.20 -8.05 -4.92
CA TYR A 28 1.11 -7.50 -4.13
C TYR A 28 1.60 -6.59 -3.01
N GLY A 29 2.79 -6.84 -2.45
CA GLY A 29 3.42 -5.89 -1.52
C GLY A 29 3.69 -4.55 -2.20
N ARG A 30 4.31 -4.56 -3.38
CA ARG A 30 4.55 -3.36 -4.20
C ARG A 30 3.24 -2.62 -4.53
N LEU A 31 2.20 -3.37 -4.92
CA LEU A 31 0.89 -2.79 -5.23
C LEU A 31 0.25 -2.13 -4.00
N VAL A 32 0.19 -2.83 -2.87
CA VAL A 32 -0.35 -2.30 -1.60
C VAL A 32 0.42 -1.05 -1.17
N PHE A 33 1.75 -1.11 -1.20
CA PHE A 33 2.61 0.03 -0.91
C PHE A 33 2.27 1.24 -1.79
N ALA A 34 2.22 1.07 -3.11
CA ALA A 34 1.93 2.16 -4.05
C ALA A 34 0.53 2.75 -3.87
N MET A 35 -0.49 1.91 -3.62
CA MET A 35 -1.87 2.36 -3.37
C MET A 35 -1.98 3.26 -2.14
N ILE A 36 -1.17 3.01 -1.10
CA ILE A 36 -1.20 3.78 0.15
C ILE A 36 -0.24 4.96 0.07
N ALA A 37 1.04 4.71 -0.23
CA ALA A 37 2.12 5.68 -0.15
C ALA A 37 1.92 6.90 -1.05
N ARG A 38 1.28 6.74 -2.22
CA ARG A 38 0.98 7.86 -3.14
C ARG A 38 0.16 8.99 -2.52
N HIS A 39 -0.59 8.71 -1.45
CA HIS A 39 -1.38 9.72 -0.76
C HIS A 39 -0.54 10.53 0.23
N PHE A 40 0.67 10.07 0.55
CA PHE A 40 1.54 10.68 1.57
C PHE A 40 2.84 11.21 0.99
N LEU A 41 3.37 10.56 -0.05
CA LEU A 41 4.65 10.86 -0.71
C LEU A 41 4.43 11.37 -2.13
N SER A 42 5.43 12.03 -2.70
CA SER A 42 5.49 12.40 -4.12
C SER A 42 5.62 11.16 -5.02
N LYS A 43 5.36 11.33 -6.33
CA LYS A 43 5.55 10.27 -7.32
C LYS A 43 6.98 9.74 -7.29
N GLU A 44 7.94 10.66 -7.24
CA GLU A 44 9.38 10.37 -7.25
C GLU A 44 9.77 9.56 -6.02
N GLU A 45 9.33 9.96 -4.83
CA GLU A 45 9.60 9.21 -3.59
C GLU A 45 8.98 7.80 -3.59
N VAL A 46 7.75 7.63 -4.09
CA VAL A 46 7.14 6.29 -4.20
C VAL A 46 7.95 5.41 -5.14
N ILE A 47 8.38 5.94 -6.29
CA ILE A 47 9.23 5.20 -7.25
C ILE A 47 10.58 4.86 -6.62
N GLU A 48 11.22 5.80 -5.91
CA GLU A 48 12.49 5.57 -5.22
C GLU A 48 12.39 4.43 -4.20
N TYR A 49 11.27 4.32 -3.47
CA TYR A 49 11.05 3.19 -2.57
C TYR A 49 10.79 1.88 -3.31
N LEU A 50 9.96 1.88 -4.37
CA LEU A 50 9.69 0.68 -5.17
C LEU A 50 10.97 0.12 -5.80
N LEU A 51 11.88 0.98 -6.23
CA LEU A 51 13.18 0.59 -6.79
C LEU A 51 14.14 -0.06 -5.81
N LYS A 52 13.84 -0.04 -4.51
CA LYS A 52 14.63 -0.78 -3.52
C LYS A 52 14.25 -2.26 -3.46
N ASP A 53 13.07 -2.62 -3.95
CA ASP A 53 12.70 -4.02 -4.13
C ASP A 53 13.63 -4.64 -5.20
N LYS A 54 14.34 -5.71 -4.82
CA LYS A 54 15.34 -6.36 -5.68
C LYS A 54 14.77 -6.93 -6.98
N ASP A 55 13.46 -7.16 -7.06
CA ASP A 55 12.74 -7.70 -8.21
C ASP A 55 11.87 -6.64 -8.90
N CYS A 56 12.18 -5.35 -8.71
CA CYS A 56 11.49 -4.23 -9.35
C CYS A 56 12.44 -3.32 -10.11
N ASP A 57 12.25 -3.21 -11.43
CA ASP A 57 12.97 -2.23 -12.24
C ASP A 57 12.24 -0.87 -12.34
N GLU A 58 12.92 0.11 -12.93
CA GLU A 58 12.40 1.48 -13.08
C GLU A 58 11.16 1.56 -13.98
N THR A 59 11.08 0.71 -15.01
CA THR A 59 9.94 0.68 -15.93
C THR A 59 8.72 0.11 -15.22
N GLU A 60 8.90 -0.95 -14.45
CA GLU A 60 7.87 -1.58 -13.63
C GLU A 60 7.37 -0.63 -12.54
N ALA A 61 8.27 0.02 -11.80
CA ALA A 61 7.89 0.96 -10.74
C ALA A 61 7.07 2.14 -11.26
N LYS A 62 7.49 2.74 -12.38
CA LYS A 62 6.75 3.83 -13.05
C LYS A 62 5.38 3.35 -13.54
N SER A 63 5.34 2.19 -14.20
CA SER A 63 4.11 1.62 -14.74
C SER A 63 3.11 1.29 -13.64
N LEU A 64 3.57 0.74 -12.52
CA LEU A 64 2.74 0.44 -11.35
C LEU A 64 2.15 1.72 -10.76
N TYR A 65 2.98 2.75 -10.53
CA TYR A 65 2.51 4.03 -10.00
C TYR A 65 1.45 4.65 -10.91
N GLU A 66 1.70 4.69 -12.22
CA GLU A 66 0.79 5.25 -13.21
C GLU A 66 -0.52 4.45 -13.31
N GLN A 67 -0.45 3.12 -13.18
CA GLN A 67 -1.63 2.27 -13.14
C GLN A 67 -2.50 2.57 -11.91
N VAL A 68 -1.87 2.67 -10.73
CA VAL A 68 -2.56 2.96 -9.47
C VAL A 68 -3.17 4.35 -9.51
N GLN A 69 -2.43 5.34 -10.01
CA GLN A 69 -2.91 6.72 -10.14
C GLN A 69 -4.02 6.84 -11.18
N GLY A 70 -3.84 6.27 -12.37
CA GLY A 70 -4.77 6.40 -13.49
C GLY A 70 -6.10 5.69 -13.26
N LYS A 71 -6.11 4.59 -12.49
CA LYS A 71 -7.34 3.90 -12.07
C LYS A 71 -7.94 4.43 -10.78
N ASP A 72 -7.27 5.40 -10.15
CA ASP A 72 -7.62 5.98 -8.86
C ASP A 72 -7.92 4.91 -7.80
N TYR A 73 -7.01 3.95 -7.66
CA TYR A 73 -7.20 2.87 -6.71
C TYR A 73 -7.22 3.40 -5.27
N ASN A 74 -8.26 3.04 -4.53
CA ASN A 74 -8.36 3.30 -3.09
C ASN A 74 -7.46 2.34 -2.31
N PRO A 75 -6.86 2.78 -1.19
CA PRO A 75 -6.14 1.91 -0.28
C PRO A 75 -6.92 0.61 0.03
N PRO A 76 -6.29 -0.57 -0.02
CA PRO A 76 -7.01 -1.81 0.18
C PRO A 76 -7.46 -1.97 1.63
N LYS A 77 -8.61 -2.64 1.83
CA LYS A 77 -9.05 -3.07 3.17
C LYS A 77 -8.26 -4.29 3.63
N ARG A 78 -8.21 -4.52 4.95
CA ARG A 78 -7.55 -5.67 5.60
C ARG A 78 -7.85 -7.00 4.89
N ASP A 79 -9.12 -7.33 4.67
CA ASP A 79 -9.49 -8.62 4.06
C ASP A 79 -8.86 -8.82 2.68
N ARG A 80 -8.75 -7.74 1.90
CA ARG A 80 -8.12 -7.78 0.58
C ARG A 80 -6.61 -7.93 0.67
N ILE A 81 -5.98 -7.27 1.64
CA ILE A 81 -4.54 -7.42 1.92
C ILE A 81 -4.24 -8.88 2.29
N LEU A 82 -5.06 -9.49 3.16
CA LEU A 82 -4.89 -10.87 3.57
C LEU A 82 -5.12 -11.86 2.41
N GLU A 83 -6.10 -11.61 1.54
CA GLU A 83 -6.33 -12.41 0.33
C GLU A 83 -5.12 -12.35 -0.62
N TRP A 84 -4.54 -11.16 -0.81
CA TRP A 84 -3.38 -10.97 -1.68
C TRP A 84 -2.10 -11.56 -1.11
N GLN A 85 -1.85 -11.43 0.19
CA GLN A 85 -0.63 -12.01 0.77
C GLN A 85 -0.60 -13.54 0.62
N GLN A 86 -1.76 -14.22 0.61
CA GLN A 86 -1.82 -15.67 0.40
C GLN A 86 -1.32 -16.12 -0.99
N GLN A 87 -1.13 -15.19 -1.92
CA GLN A 87 -0.69 -15.45 -3.29
C GLN A 87 0.81 -15.17 -3.50
N GLN A 88 1.55 -14.81 -2.44
CA GLN A 88 2.97 -14.53 -2.50
C GLN A 88 3.67 -15.00 -1.20
N ASP A 89 5.00 -15.06 -1.22
CA ASP A 89 5.76 -15.54 -0.05
C ASP A 89 5.93 -14.45 1.02
N PHE A 90 6.08 -13.19 0.60
CA PHE A 90 6.31 -12.08 1.53
C PHE A 90 5.00 -11.71 2.28
N PRO A 91 5.00 -11.70 3.63
CA PRO A 91 3.82 -11.40 4.42
C PRO A 91 3.55 -9.89 4.47
N ILE A 92 2.63 -9.39 3.64
CA ILE A 92 2.24 -7.97 3.65
C ILE A 92 1.72 -7.56 5.04
N CYS A 93 0.95 -8.44 5.68
CA CYS A 93 0.43 -8.24 7.02
C CYS A 93 1.18 -9.14 8.02
N PRO A 94 2.21 -8.63 8.73
CA PRO A 94 3.10 -9.47 9.53
C PRO A 94 2.43 -10.08 10.76
N ASN A 95 1.33 -9.49 11.25
CA ASN A 95 0.57 -9.99 12.40
C ASN A 95 -0.88 -10.31 12.01
N SER A 96 -1.06 -11.24 11.05
CA SER A 96 -2.38 -11.53 10.47
C SER A 96 -3.42 -12.12 11.43
N ASP A 97 -2.97 -12.68 12.56
CA ASP A 97 -3.86 -13.26 13.59
C ASP A 97 -4.56 -12.18 14.43
N ASP A 98 -4.00 -10.98 14.46
CA ASP A 98 -4.64 -9.83 15.08
C ASP A 98 -5.77 -9.31 14.16
N PRO A 99 -7.04 -9.32 14.62
CA PRO A 99 -8.17 -8.82 13.83
C PRO A 99 -8.02 -7.33 13.51
N ASP A 100 -7.24 -6.62 14.31
CA ASP A 100 -6.99 -5.20 14.20
C ASP A 100 -5.75 -4.89 13.34
N ALA A 101 -4.87 -5.84 13.04
CA ALA A 101 -3.69 -5.56 12.22
C ALA A 101 -4.04 -5.18 10.77
N CYS A 102 -3.18 -4.36 10.15
CA CYS A 102 -3.24 -4.02 8.72
C CYS A 102 -4.51 -3.28 8.29
N ASN A 103 -5.15 -2.59 9.23
CA ASN A 103 -6.25 -1.68 8.98
C ASN A 103 -5.74 -0.25 8.75
N VAL A 104 -5.30 0.02 7.52
CA VAL A 104 -4.68 1.31 7.16
C VAL A 104 -5.60 2.51 7.37
N TYR A 105 -6.92 2.33 7.29
CA TYR A 105 -7.91 3.39 7.52
C TYR A 105 -8.06 3.78 8.99
N ARG A 106 -7.66 2.88 9.90
CA ARG A 106 -7.56 3.17 11.32
C ARG A 106 -6.21 3.79 11.66
N ASP A 107 -5.15 3.27 11.05
CA ASP A 107 -3.77 3.65 11.40
C ASP A 107 -3.33 4.99 10.76
N LEU A 108 -3.94 5.36 9.63
CA LEU A 108 -3.57 6.53 8.83
C LEU A 108 -4.78 7.43 8.54
N GLU A 109 -4.53 8.75 8.49
CA GLU A 109 -5.50 9.75 8.05
C GLU A 109 -5.31 10.02 6.55
N PHE A 110 -6.25 9.57 5.74
CA PHE A 110 -6.23 9.80 4.30
C PHE A 110 -6.87 11.14 3.92
N PRO A 111 -6.58 11.70 2.74
CA PRO A 111 -7.33 12.82 2.19
C PRO A 111 -8.83 12.49 2.07
N GLN A 112 -9.71 13.49 2.28
CA GLN A 112 -11.16 13.31 2.33
C GLN A 112 -11.76 12.54 1.14
N HIS A 113 -11.27 12.81 -0.08
CA HIS A 113 -11.76 12.17 -1.30
C HIS A 113 -11.66 10.63 -1.25
N VAL A 114 -10.65 10.07 -0.58
CA VAL A 114 -10.50 8.61 -0.43
C VAL A 114 -11.71 7.99 0.27
N TYR A 115 -12.28 8.68 1.27
CA TYR A 115 -13.47 8.21 1.98
C TYR A 115 -14.77 8.39 1.18
N GLU A 116 -14.84 9.42 0.33
CA GLU A 116 -16.01 9.69 -0.53
C GLU A 116 -16.23 8.56 -1.55
N HIS A 117 -15.15 8.00 -2.10
CA HIS A 117 -15.22 6.83 -2.99
C HIS A 117 -15.71 5.56 -2.28
N ILE A 118 -15.38 5.40 -1.00
CA ILE A 118 -15.86 4.26 -0.21
C ILE A 118 -17.37 4.42 0.06
N SER A 119 -17.80 5.60 0.51
CA SER A 119 -19.21 5.86 0.84
C SER A 119 -20.15 5.74 -0.37
N SER A 120 -19.72 6.23 -1.55
CA SER A 120 -20.53 6.17 -2.78
C SER A 120 -20.74 4.74 -3.29
N TYR A 121 -19.76 3.85 -3.13
CA TYR A 121 -19.87 2.44 -3.51
C TYR A 121 -20.92 1.68 -2.67
N TYR A 122 -21.01 1.96 -1.37
CA TYR A 122 -22.02 1.34 -0.49
C TYR A 122 -23.42 1.94 -0.68
N ALA A 123 -23.52 3.24 -1.03
CA ALA A 123 -24.81 3.89 -1.31
C ALA A 123 -25.50 3.38 -2.58
N HIS A 124 -24.77 2.86 -3.57
CA HIS A 124 -25.35 2.28 -4.79
C HIS A 124 -25.64 0.77 -4.69
N LYS A 125 -25.32 0.13 -3.57
CA LYS A 125 -25.65 -1.29 -3.30
C LYS A 125 -26.80 -1.48 -2.30
N ALA A 126 -27.49 -0.40 -1.91
CA ALA A 126 -28.65 -0.42 -1.02
C ALA A 126 -29.96 -0.29 -1.81
#